data_AF-A0A2V3VSJ8-F1
#
_entry.id   AF-A0A2V3VSJ8-F1
#
_cell.length_a   1.000
_cell.length_b   1.000
_cell.length_c   1.000
_cell.angle_alpha   90.00
_cell.angle_beta   90.00
_cell.angle_gamma   90.00
#
_symmetry.space_group_name_H-M   'P 1'
#
loop_
_entity.id
_entity.type
_entity.pdbx_description
1 polymer ?
#
loop_
_entity_poly.entity_id
_entity_poly.type
_entity_poly.pdbx_seq_one_letter_code
_entity_poly.pdbx_strand_id
1 'polypeptide(L)'
;MTNQTIENKNQIARTNLTNLLKEDHKKIKSLFAEYEELQEKKGSNDKKAKIVQQICTELTLHTLAEETIVYSVASVVIDDEDLMDEADVEYAGAKELIAELQAMSPDESYYHAKVTVLKEYIEHHVREEKKRYFPN
;
A
#
# COMPACT_ATOMS: atom_id res chain seq x y z
N MET A 1 16.50 6.03 -31.66
CA MET A 1 16.18 4.68 -31.15
C MET A 1 14.89 4.22 -31.82
N THR A 2 14.77 2.95 -32.22
CA THR A 2 13.56 2.44 -32.88
C THR A 2 12.40 2.30 -31.88
N ASN A 3 11.14 2.44 -32.34
CA ASN A 3 9.95 2.24 -31.49
C ASN A 3 9.97 0.91 -30.73
N GLN A 4 10.45 -0.14 -31.38
CA GLN A 4 10.59 -1.49 -30.81
C GLN A 4 11.56 -1.57 -29.61
N THR A 5 12.58 -0.69 -29.57
CA THR A 5 13.53 -0.61 -28.44
C THR A 5 12.92 0.15 -27.26
N ILE A 6 12.04 1.12 -27.54
CA ILE A 6 11.35 1.92 -26.51
C ILE A 6 10.24 1.07 -25.87
N GLU A 7 9.46 0.34 -26.68
CA GLU A 7 8.42 -0.59 -26.21
C GLU A 7 9.00 -1.68 -25.31
N ASN A 8 10.13 -2.30 -25.69
CA ASN A 8 10.79 -3.31 -24.86
C ASN A 8 11.30 -2.74 -23.52
N LYS A 9 11.85 -1.52 -23.51
CA LYS A 9 12.28 -0.86 -22.26
C LYS A 9 11.11 -0.55 -21.33
N ASN A 10 9.99 -0.08 -21.90
CA ASN A 10 8.77 0.18 -21.15
C ASN A 10 8.19 -1.11 -20.55
N GLN A 11 8.21 -2.22 -21.31
CA GLN A 11 7.78 -3.52 -20.79
C GLN A 11 8.66 -4.01 -19.64
N ILE A 12 9.99 -3.90 -19.76
CA ILE A 12 10.93 -4.30 -18.69
C ILE A 12 10.74 -3.43 -17.44
N ALA A 13 10.59 -2.11 -17.61
CA ALA A 13 10.36 -1.19 -16.50
C ALA A 13 9.05 -1.53 -15.76
N ARG A 14 7.96 -1.80 -16.50
CA ARG A 14 6.68 -2.23 -15.94
C ARG A 14 6.81 -3.54 -15.17
N THR A 15 7.44 -4.56 -15.75
CA THR A 15 7.66 -5.85 -15.07
C THR A 15 8.47 -5.70 -13.77
N ASN A 16 9.57 -4.94 -13.80
CA ASN A 16 10.39 -4.71 -12.61
C ASN A 16 9.62 -4.00 -11.51
N LEU A 17 8.80 -3.03 -11.89
CA LEU A 17 8.04 -2.21 -10.97
C LEU A 17 6.82 -2.95 -10.40
N THR A 18 6.11 -3.73 -11.20
CA THR A 18 5.11 -4.72 -10.72
C THR A 18 5.70 -5.71 -9.73
N ASN A 19 6.92 -6.19 -9.97
CA ASN A 19 7.60 -7.08 -9.03
C ASN A 19 7.95 -6.35 -7.72
N LEU A 20 8.40 -5.09 -7.79
CA LEU A 20 8.65 -4.27 -6.61
C LEU A 20 7.39 -4.13 -5.75
N LEU A 21 6.25 -3.77 -6.35
CA LEU A 21 4.98 -3.66 -5.65
C LEU A 21 4.55 -4.96 -4.98
N LYS A 22 4.72 -6.10 -5.66
CA LYS A 22 4.41 -7.42 -5.09
C LYS A 22 5.26 -7.73 -3.86
N GLU A 23 6.53 -7.31 -3.83
CA GLU A 23 7.39 -7.47 -2.66
C GLU A 23 7.00 -6.51 -1.54
N ASP A 24 6.64 -5.26 -1.85
CA ASP A 24 6.12 -4.31 -0.87
C ASP A 24 4.86 -4.86 -0.20
N HIS A 25 3.90 -5.37 -0.97
CA HIS A 25 2.67 -5.99 -0.43
C HIS A 25 2.98 -7.13 0.54
N LYS A 26 3.93 -8.01 0.19
CA LYS A 26 4.33 -9.13 1.06
C LYS A 26 4.92 -8.63 2.36
N LYS A 27 5.78 -7.61 2.28
CA LYS A 27 6.42 -6.99 3.44
C LYS A 27 5.41 -6.33 4.36
N ILE A 28 4.52 -5.50 3.82
CA ILE A 28 3.45 -4.83 4.56
C ILE A 28 2.53 -5.86 5.22
N LYS A 29 2.12 -6.90 4.48
CA LYS A 29 1.32 -8.00 5.05
C LYS A 29 2.01 -8.69 6.22
N SER A 30 3.32 -8.95 6.12
CA SER A 30 4.10 -9.56 7.21
C SER A 30 4.15 -8.65 8.44
N LEU A 31 4.31 -7.34 8.26
CA LEU A 31 4.34 -6.38 9.36
C LEU A 31 3.00 -6.31 10.10
N PHE A 32 1.88 -6.33 9.38
CA PHE A 32 0.56 -6.42 10.00
C PHE A 32 0.39 -7.71 10.81
N ALA A 33 0.84 -8.86 10.29
CA ALA A 33 0.79 -10.12 11.02
C ALA A 33 1.66 -10.09 12.29
N GLU A 34 2.86 -9.49 12.22
CA GLU A 34 3.72 -9.30 13.39
C GLU A 34 3.07 -8.39 14.45
N TYR A 35 2.40 -7.33 14.02
CA TYR A 35 1.65 -6.45 14.92
C TYR A 35 0.50 -7.20 15.62
N GLU A 36 -0.26 -8.01 14.89
CA GLU A 36 -1.36 -8.83 15.44
C GLU A 36 -0.83 -9.82 16.49
N GLU A 37 0.28 -10.50 16.20
CA GLU A 37 0.94 -11.41 17.15
C GLU A 37 1.38 -10.66 18.42
N LEU A 38 1.96 -9.46 18.27
CA LEU A 38 2.30 -8.60 19.41
C LEU A 38 1.07 -8.18 20.20
N GLN A 39 -0.09 -8.01 19.57
CA GLN A 39 -1.32 -7.71 20.28
C GLN A 39 -1.83 -8.89 21.09
N GLU A 40 -1.96 -10.06 20.46
CA GLU A 40 -2.43 -11.29 21.10
C GLU A 40 -1.58 -11.68 22.32
N LYS A 41 -0.26 -11.54 22.19
CA LYS A 41 0.71 -11.86 23.26
C LYS A 41 0.86 -10.76 24.30
N LYS A 42 0.12 -9.65 24.19
CA LYS A 42 0.27 -8.46 25.04
C LYS A 42 1.72 -7.95 25.08
N GLY A 43 2.38 -7.94 23.91
CA GLY A 43 3.72 -7.41 23.72
C GLY A 43 3.81 -5.93 24.11
N SER A 44 5.04 -5.45 24.36
CA SER A 44 5.26 -4.10 24.84
C SER A 44 4.81 -3.04 23.84
N ASN A 45 4.34 -1.91 24.38
CA ASN A 45 3.91 -0.75 23.61
C ASN A 45 5.01 -0.24 22.68
N ASP A 46 6.27 -0.21 23.13
CA ASP A 46 7.42 0.19 22.29
C ASP A 46 7.59 -0.69 21.04
N LYS A 47 7.35 -2.00 21.14
CA LYS A 47 7.44 -2.91 19.99
C LYS A 47 6.29 -2.66 19.03
N LYS A 48 5.07 -2.49 19.55
CA LYS A 48 3.88 -2.15 18.75
C LYS A 48 4.07 -0.84 17.99
N ALA A 49 4.54 0.21 18.69
CA ALA A 49 4.82 1.51 18.08
C ALA A 49 5.86 1.40 16.96
N LYS A 50 6.96 0.66 17.17
CA LYS A 50 7.97 0.44 16.14
C LYS A 50 7.40 -0.24 14.90
N ILE A 51 6.60 -1.29 15.07
CA ILE A 51 5.99 -2.00 13.93
C ILE A 51 4.99 -1.12 13.20
N VAL A 52 4.13 -0.37 13.90
CA VAL A 52 3.18 0.54 13.25
C VAL A 52 3.88 1.68 12.52
N GLN A 53 4.94 2.26 13.09
CA GLN A 53 5.75 3.27 12.40
C GLN A 53 6.41 2.70 11.14
N GLN A 54 6.86 1.44 11.20
CA GLN A 54 7.37 0.76 10.02
C GLN A 54 6.28 0.54 8.96
N ILE A 55 5.10 0.05 9.35
CA ILE A 55 3.94 -0.08 8.45
C ILE A 55 3.64 1.26 7.76
N CYS A 56 3.56 2.35 8.52
CA CYS A 56 3.30 3.69 8.00
C CYS A 56 4.38 4.13 6.99
N THR A 57 5.65 3.85 7.28
CA THR A 57 6.77 4.17 6.39
C THR A 57 6.71 3.38 5.10
N GLU A 58 6.51 2.07 5.17
CA GLU A 58 6.44 1.21 3.99
C GLU A 58 5.23 1.57 3.11
N LEU A 59 4.07 1.86 3.72
CA LEU A 59 2.89 2.32 2.98
C LEU A 59 3.13 3.67 2.31
N THR A 60 3.79 4.61 2.97
CA THR A 60 4.14 5.91 2.35
C THR A 60 5.06 5.72 1.14
N LEU A 61 6.05 4.83 1.23
CA LEU A 61 6.94 4.54 0.11
C LEU A 61 6.24 3.79 -1.03
N HIS A 62 5.42 2.80 -0.68
CA HIS A 62 4.63 2.02 -1.62
C HIS A 62 3.71 2.92 -2.45
N THR A 63 2.97 3.80 -1.78
CA THR A 63 2.04 4.73 -2.40
C THR A 63 2.74 5.75 -3.31
N LEU A 64 3.95 6.20 -2.98
CA LEU A 64 4.78 7.03 -3.88
C LEU A 64 5.26 6.26 -5.13
N ALA A 65 5.59 4.98 -4.98
CA ALA A 65 5.97 4.14 -6.10
C ALA A 65 4.77 3.87 -7.03
N GLU A 66 3.59 3.65 -6.45
CA GLU A 66 2.33 3.45 -7.17
C GLU A 66 1.92 4.69 -7.95
N GLU A 67 2.01 5.91 -7.40
CA GLU A 67 1.71 7.14 -8.14
C GLU A 67 2.49 7.18 -9.48
N THR A 68 3.76 6.75 -9.50
CA THR A 68 4.56 6.70 -10.74
C THR A 68 3.99 5.72 -11.77
N ILE A 69 3.42 4.60 -11.32
CA ILE A 69 2.82 3.56 -12.16
C ILE A 69 1.43 3.98 -12.62
N VAL A 70 0.58 4.33 -11.67
CA VAL A 70 -0.83 4.67 -11.87
C VAL A 70 -0.93 5.80 -12.87
N TYR A 71 -0.17 6.90 -12.75
CA TYR A 71 -0.22 7.97 -13.75
C TYR A 71 0.28 7.54 -15.14
N SER A 72 1.22 6.58 -15.22
CA SER A 72 1.74 6.06 -16.50
C SER A 72 0.83 5.03 -17.18
N VAL A 73 -0.02 4.34 -16.41
CA VAL A 73 -0.85 3.21 -16.88
C VAL A 73 -2.33 3.58 -16.92
N ALA A 74 -2.85 4.24 -15.89
CA ALA A 74 -4.25 4.62 -15.79
C ALA A 74 -4.66 5.55 -16.94
N SER A 75 -3.81 6.51 -17.31
CA SER A 75 -4.04 7.42 -18.45
C SER A 75 -4.18 6.71 -19.81
N VAL A 76 -3.82 5.43 -19.90
CA VAL A 76 -3.85 4.63 -21.14
C VAL A 76 -4.87 3.49 -21.07
N VAL A 77 -5.27 3.05 -19.87
CA VAL A 77 -5.98 1.78 -19.68
C VAL A 77 -7.30 1.92 -18.92
N ILE A 78 -7.46 2.95 -18.09
CA ILE A 78 -8.67 3.14 -17.26
C ILE A 78 -9.50 4.26 -17.88
N ASP A 79 -10.56 3.87 -18.59
CA ASP A 79 -11.61 4.74 -19.12
C ASP A 79 -12.88 4.59 -18.25
N ASP A 80 -12.68 4.66 -16.93
CA ASP A 80 -13.73 4.52 -15.91
C ASP A 80 -13.46 5.55 -14.81
N GLU A 81 -14.19 6.67 -14.89
CA GLU A 81 -14.02 7.84 -14.02
C GLU A 81 -14.46 7.53 -12.58
N ASP A 82 -15.56 6.79 -12.41
CA ASP A 82 -16.07 6.37 -11.09
C ASP A 82 -15.04 5.50 -10.36
N LEU A 83 -14.37 4.62 -11.09
CA LEU A 83 -13.32 3.75 -10.55
C LEU A 83 -12.07 4.51 -10.09
N MET A 84 -11.78 5.65 -10.73
CA MET A 84 -10.68 6.55 -10.35
C MET A 84 -11.06 7.35 -9.10
N ASP A 85 -12.28 7.89 -9.08
CA ASP A 85 -12.81 8.63 -7.93
C ASP A 85 -12.86 7.76 -6.67
N GLU A 86 -13.29 6.49 -6.80
CA GLU A 86 -13.25 5.52 -5.70
C GLU A 86 -11.83 5.30 -5.18
N ALA A 87 -10.86 5.10 -6.09
CA ALA A 87 -9.46 4.89 -5.72
C ALA A 87 -8.86 6.11 -5.02
N ASP A 88 -9.19 7.33 -5.46
CA ASP A 88 -8.74 8.58 -4.84
C ASP A 88 -9.27 8.71 -3.40
N VAL A 89 -10.54 8.37 -3.17
CA VAL A 89 -11.15 8.40 -1.83
C VAL A 89 -10.53 7.36 -0.91
N GLU A 90 -10.36 6.11 -1.37
CA GLU A 90 -9.73 5.04 -0.58
C GLU A 90 -8.29 5.43 -0.18
N TYR A 91 -7.56 6.00 -1.13
CA TYR A 91 -6.18 6.42 -0.93
C TYR A 91 -6.05 7.60 0.05
N ALA A 92 -6.94 8.59 -0.04
CA ALA A 92 -7.01 9.70 0.91
C ALA A 92 -7.29 9.18 2.33
N GLY A 93 -8.22 8.23 2.49
CA GLY A 93 -8.53 7.61 3.77
C GLY A 93 -7.34 6.83 4.36
N ALA A 94 -6.60 6.09 3.53
CA ALA A 94 -5.38 5.41 3.97
C ALA A 94 -4.29 6.40 4.43
N LYS A 95 -4.09 7.51 3.70
CA LYS A 95 -3.15 8.57 4.07
C LYS A 95 -3.51 9.24 5.39
N GLU A 96 -4.79 9.50 5.63
CA GLU A 96 -5.28 10.06 6.90
C GLU A 96 -4.99 9.11 8.07
N LEU A 97 -5.34 7.83 7.95
CA LEU A 97 -5.06 6.82 8.98
C LEU A 97 -3.56 6.67 9.28
N ILE A 98 -2.70 6.74 8.25
CA ILE A 98 -1.24 6.74 8.42
C ILE A 98 -0.81 7.95 9.24
N ALA A 99 -1.26 9.15 8.89
CA ALA A 99 -0.88 10.38 9.59
C ALA A 99 -1.34 10.37 11.05
N GLU A 100 -2.56 9.91 11.31
CA GLU A 100 -3.07 9.75 12.68
C GLU A 100 -2.24 8.74 13.47
N LEU A 101 -2.00 7.54 12.93
CA LEU A 101 -1.21 6.50 13.62
C LEU A 101 0.24 6.92 13.87
N GLN A 102 0.81 7.76 13.01
CA GLN A 102 2.14 8.33 13.22
C GLN A 102 2.18 9.34 14.37
N ALA A 103 1.07 10.02 14.63
CA ALA A 103 0.94 11.01 15.69
C ALA A 103 0.47 10.42 17.03
N MET A 104 -0.08 9.20 17.04
CA MET A 104 -0.61 8.54 18.23
C MET A 104 0.42 7.69 18.98
N SER A 105 0.24 7.60 20.29
CA SER A 105 0.88 6.62 21.16
C SER A 105 0.09 5.29 21.17
N PRO A 106 0.77 4.13 21.27
CA PRO A 106 0.13 2.81 21.25
C PRO A 106 -0.84 2.50 22.41
N ASP A 107 -0.83 3.30 23.48
CA ASP A 107 -1.77 3.22 24.61
C ASP A 107 -3.00 4.13 24.46
N GLU A 108 -3.03 4.99 23.45
CA GLU A 108 -4.19 5.83 23.17
C GLU A 108 -5.39 5.01 22.73
N SER A 109 -6.58 5.53 23.05
CA SER A 109 -7.83 4.94 22.61
C SER A 109 -7.86 4.85 21.07
N TYR A 110 -8.46 3.78 20.56
CA TYR A 110 -8.59 3.51 19.12
C TYR A 110 -7.31 3.23 18.34
N TYR A 111 -6.11 3.29 18.94
CA TYR A 111 -4.85 3.00 18.22
C TYR A 111 -4.90 1.65 17.51
N HIS A 112 -5.26 0.59 18.24
CA HIS A 112 -5.39 -0.74 17.67
C HIS A 112 -6.47 -0.82 16.59
N ALA A 113 -7.62 -0.20 16.83
CA ALA A 113 -8.73 -0.20 15.87
C ALA A 113 -8.33 0.49 14.56
N LYS A 114 -7.61 1.61 14.61
CA LYS A 114 -7.08 2.29 13.43
C LYS A 114 -6.07 1.43 12.67
N VAL A 115 -5.19 0.69 13.36
CA VAL A 115 -4.29 -0.27 12.71
C VAL A 115 -5.08 -1.38 11.99
N THR A 116 -6.16 -1.89 12.61
CA THR A 116 -7.02 -2.90 11.99
C THR A 116 -7.73 -2.37 10.74
N VAL A 117 -8.32 -1.16 10.81
CA VAL A 117 -9.00 -0.55 9.64
C VAL A 117 -7.99 -0.28 8.52
N LEU A 118 -6.80 0.24 8.85
CA LEU A 118 -5.76 0.45 7.86
C LEU A 118 -5.35 -0.87 7.18
N LYS A 119 -5.21 -1.97 7.94
CA LYS A 119 -4.95 -3.30 7.38
C LYS A 119 -6.04 -3.69 6.37
N GLU A 120 -7.31 -3.53 6.72
CA GLU A 120 -8.43 -3.90 5.86
C GLU A 120 -8.47 -3.08 4.56
N TYR A 121 -8.19 -1.77 4.63
CA TYR A 121 -8.07 -0.90 3.46
C TYR A 121 -6.95 -1.38 2.54
N ILE A 122 -5.76 -1.66 3.08
CA ILE A 122 -4.63 -2.13 2.28
C ILE A 122 -4.89 -3.52 1.70
N GLU A 123 -5.53 -4.43 2.43
CA GLU A 123 -5.91 -5.73 1.89
C GLU A 123 -6.95 -5.62 0.77
N HIS A 124 -7.86 -4.65 0.83
CA HIS A 124 -8.79 -4.34 -0.26
C HIS A 124 -8.06 -3.82 -1.49
N HIS A 125 -7.25 -2.77 -1.32
CA HIS A 125 -6.42 -2.17 -2.36
C HIS A 125 -5.59 -3.22 -3.11
N VAL A 126 -4.84 -4.06 -2.38
CA VAL A 126 -3.99 -5.12 -2.96
C VAL A 126 -4.79 -6.12 -3.79
N ARG A 127 -6.04 -6.44 -3.41
CA ARG A 127 -6.90 -7.35 -4.19
C ARG A 127 -7.35 -6.70 -5.49
N GLU A 128 -7.73 -5.43 -5.46
CA GLU A 128 -8.15 -4.69 -6.65
C GLU A 128 -6.97 -4.46 -7.60
N GLU A 129 -5.81 -4.08 -7.07
CA GLU A 129 -4.59 -3.89 -7.86
C GLU A 129 -4.18 -5.18 -8.60
N LYS A 130 -4.25 -6.33 -7.91
CA LYS A 130 -4.00 -7.65 -8.51
C LYS A 130 -4.90 -7.94 -9.70
N LYS A 131 -6.19 -7.62 -9.59
CA LYS A 131 -7.16 -7.84 -10.68
C LYS A 131 -6.89 -6.94 -11.88
N ARG A 132 -6.45 -5.70 -11.63
CA ARG A 132 -6.32 -4.66 -12.67
C ARG A 132 -4.96 -4.66 -13.37
N TYR A 133 -3.86 -4.84 -12.64
CA TYR A 133 -2.52 -4.53 -13.15
C TYR A 133 -1.53 -5.69 -13.12
N PHE A 134 -1.82 -6.80 -12.44
CA PHE A 134 -0.93 -7.96 -12.39
C PHE A 134 -1.45 -9.08 -13.29
N PRO A 135 -1.04 -9.14 -14.56
CA PRO A 135 -1.39 -10.27 -15.42
C PRO A 135 -0.86 -11.58 -14.81
N ASN A 136 -1.67 -12.64 -14.92
CA ASN A 136 -1.27 -14.02 -14.61
C ASN A 136 -0.24 -14.53 -15.63
#